data_AF-A0A5N5WNA8-F1
#
_entry.id   AF-A0A5N5WNA8-F1
#
_cell.length_a   1.000
_cell.length_b   1.000
_cell.length_c   1.000
_cell.angle_alpha   90.00
_cell.angle_beta   90.00
_cell.angle_gamma   90.00
#
_symmetry.space_group_name_H-M   'P 1'
#
loop_
_entity.id
_entity.type
_entity.pdbx_description
1 polymer ?
#
loop_
_entity_poly.entity_id
_entity_poly.type
_entity_poly.pdbx_seq_one_letter_code
_entity_poly.pdbx_strand_id
1 'polypeptide(L)'
;MPEQDQYILQRDFQASCRLNLQTYLWRDSLGYIIHPTIPPLPANGHVADVGTGMGLWLTQLHSEQQKESIRMDGFDIDITQCPPAGWVTHNIHFRRWNAIEPPPSELRGQFDLVHLRLVMIGINNEDVSALVENLSLLLKPGGWLQWEEMNNFDNNIVTVDESTPKTAYHRTPAVDDHRAEGALKGE
;
A
#
# COMPACT_ATOMS: atom_id res chain seq x y z
N MET A 1 -23.31 15.80 -12.92
CA MET A 1 -22.42 14.96 -13.73
C MET A 1 -21.82 13.93 -12.80
N PRO A 2 -21.63 12.66 -13.19
CA PRO A 2 -20.94 11.71 -12.33
C PRO A 2 -19.53 12.26 -12.07
N GLU A 3 -19.12 12.23 -10.81
CA GLU A 3 -17.79 12.60 -10.37
C GLU A 3 -16.77 11.77 -11.17
N GLN A 4 -15.82 12.43 -11.82
CA GLN A 4 -14.82 11.76 -12.65
C GLN A 4 -13.85 11.06 -11.70
N ASP A 5 -13.85 9.73 -11.71
CA ASP A 5 -12.98 8.93 -10.85
C ASP A 5 -11.51 9.25 -11.15
N GLN A 6 -10.82 9.86 -10.18
CA GLN A 6 -9.42 10.28 -10.29
C GLN A 6 -8.46 9.09 -10.34
N TYR A 7 -8.94 7.87 -10.05
CA TYR A 7 -8.13 6.67 -10.08
C TYR A 7 -7.86 6.18 -11.51
N ILE A 8 -6.63 6.43 -11.99
CA ILE A 8 -6.20 6.16 -13.38
C ILE A 8 -6.23 4.68 -13.79
N LEU A 9 -6.30 3.78 -12.81
CA LEU A 9 -6.20 2.33 -13.00
C LEU A 9 -7.55 1.61 -13.08
N GLN A 10 -8.66 2.37 -13.04
CA GLN A 10 -10.04 1.89 -13.16
C GLN A 10 -10.48 0.93 -12.03
N ARG A 11 -11.78 0.72 -11.92
CA ARG A 11 -12.42 -0.16 -10.90
C ARG A 11 -13.36 -1.19 -11.52
N ASP A 12 -13.08 -1.59 -12.75
CA ASP A 12 -13.87 -2.59 -13.45
C ASP A 12 -13.41 -4.02 -13.15
N PHE A 13 -14.09 -5.01 -13.76
CA PHE A 13 -13.75 -6.41 -13.59
C PHE A 13 -12.30 -6.73 -13.98
N GLN A 14 -11.76 -6.08 -15.02
CA GLN A 14 -10.38 -6.30 -15.46
C GLN A 14 -9.39 -5.77 -14.42
N ALA A 15 -9.65 -4.58 -13.87
CA ALA A 15 -8.86 -3.99 -12.80
C ALA A 15 -8.83 -4.90 -11.56
N SER A 16 -9.97 -5.50 -11.19
CA SER A 16 -10.08 -6.47 -10.10
C SER A 16 -9.28 -7.75 -10.38
N CYS A 17 -9.38 -8.33 -11.59
CA CYS A 17 -8.58 -9.50 -11.97
C CYS A 17 -7.07 -9.22 -11.89
N ARG A 18 -6.65 -8.05 -12.39
CA ARG A 18 -5.26 -7.60 -12.31
C ARG A 18 -4.80 -7.44 -10.86
N LEU A 19 -5.57 -6.74 -10.01
CA LEU A 19 -5.20 -6.52 -8.60
C LEU A 19 -5.07 -7.83 -7.83
N ASN A 20 -5.96 -8.79 -8.11
CA ASN A 20 -5.89 -10.12 -7.53
C ASN A 20 -4.60 -10.82 -7.92
N LEU A 21 -4.31 -10.94 -9.22
CA LEU A 21 -3.09 -11.59 -9.69
C LEU A 21 -1.83 -10.90 -9.15
N GLN A 22 -1.80 -9.57 -9.18
CA GLN A 22 -0.70 -8.77 -8.65
C GLN A 22 -0.45 -9.07 -7.17
N THR A 23 -1.51 -9.21 -6.37
CA THR A 23 -1.38 -9.52 -4.94
C THR A 23 -0.69 -10.86 -4.70
N TYR A 24 -1.06 -11.91 -5.46
CA TYR A 24 -0.41 -13.22 -5.35
C TYR A 24 1.04 -13.19 -5.84
N LEU A 25 1.29 -12.62 -7.02
CA LEU A 25 2.64 -12.54 -7.59
C LEU A 25 3.59 -11.76 -6.67
N TRP A 26 3.11 -10.69 -6.06
CA TRP A 26 3.91 -9.86 -5.16
C TRP A 26 4.32 -10.63 -3.90
N ARG A 27 3.36 -11.27 -3.23
CA ARG A 27 3.61 -12.13 -2.06
C ARG A 27 4.59 -13.26 -2.40
N ASP A 28 4.35 -13.96 -3.51
CA ASP A 28 5.20 -15.08 -3.93
C ASP A 28 6.62 -14.62 -4.28
N SER A 29 6.77 -13.41 -4.83
CA SER A 29 8.09 -12.82 -5.15
C SER A 29 8.86 -12.38 -3.90
N LEU A 30 8.18 -11.82 -2.90
CA LEU A 30 8.80 -11.40 -1.65
C LEU A 30 9.10 -12.59 -0.72
N GLY A 31 8.26 -13.63 -0.76
CA GLY A 31 8.38 -14.81 0.09
C GLY A 31 7.93 -14.59 1.54
N TYR A 32 7.28 -13.47 1.84
CA TYR A 32 6.73 -13.14 3.16
C TYR A 32 5.48 -12.28 3.03
N ILE A 33 4.62 -12.30 4.06
CA ILE A 33 3.52 -11.34 4.21
C ILE A 33 3.86 -10.18 5.15
N ILE A 34 4.57 -10.49 6.24
CA ILE A 34 5.18 -9.53 7.15
C ILE A 34 6.69 -9.70 6.99
N HIS A 35 7.40 -8.59 6.78
CA HIS A 35 8.85 -8.63 6.59
C HIS A 35 9.53 -9.33 7.79
N PRO A 36 10.48 -10.26 7.58
CA PRO A 36 11.04 -11.08 8.66
C PRO A 36 11.75 -10.32 9.80
N THR A 37 12.08 -9.04 9.60
CA THR A 37 12.67 -8.19 10.65
C THR A 37 11.64 -7.57 11.58
N ILE A 38 10.36 -7.57 11.20
CA ILE A 38 9.27 -7.11 12.05
C ILE A 38 8.96 -8.23 13.04
N PRO A 39 8.88 -7.94 14.36
CA PRO A 39 8.59 -8.96 15.35
C PRO A 39 7.20 -9.56 15.13
N PRO A 40 6.96 -10.80 15.59
CA PRO A 40 5.63 -11.40 15.52
C PRO A 40 4.58 -10.50 16.17
N LEU A 41 3.39 -10.44 15.55
CA LEU A 41 2.28 -9.65 16.07
C LEU A 41 1.90 -10.11 17.49
N PRO A 42 1.55 -9.17 18.40
CA PRO A 42 1.02 -9.50 19.71
C PRO A 42 -0.22 -10.39 19.63
N ALA A 43 -0.53 -11.12 20.71
CA ALA A 43 -1.68 -12.01 20.76
C ALA A 43 -3.00 -11.28 20.44
N ASN A 44 -3.17 -10.04 20.93
CA ASN A 44 -4.30 -9.16 20.62
C ASN A 44 -3.85 -8.00 19.73
N GLY A 45 -3.00 -8.28 18.75
CA GLY A 45 -2.43 -7.28 17.85
C GLY A 45 -3.49 -6.59 16.99
N HIS A 46 -3.15 -5.42 16.48
CA HIS A 46 -4.01 -4.62 15.63
C HIS A 46 -3.24 -4.15 14.40
N VAL A 47 -3.74 -4.52 13.22
CA VAL A 47 -3.11 -4.28 11.92
C VAL A 47 -4.00 -3.37 11.07
N ALA A 48 -3.38 -2.40 10.41
CA ALA A 48 -3.99 -1.60 9.35
C ALA A 48 -3.41 -1.99 7.98
N ASP A 49 -4.26 -2.08 6.97
CA ASP A 49 -3.86 -2.15 5.56
C ASP A 49 -4.44 -0.93 4.82
N VAL A 50 -3.57 0.01 4.44
CA VAL A 50 -3.95 1.29 3.84
C VAL A 50 -3.77 1.24 2.33
N GLY A 51 -4.82 1.60 1.59
CA GLY A 51 -4.91 1.27 0.16
C GLY A 51 -5.21 -0.21 -0.04
N THR A 52 -6.12 -0.77 0.76
CA THR A 52 -6.37 -2.23 0.81
C THR A 52 -6.93 -2.80 -0.50
N GLY A 53 -7.49 -1.95 -1.37
CA GLY A 53 -8.09 -2.33 -2.64
C GLY A 53 -9.19 -3.38 -2.46
N MET A 54 -8.86 -4.65 -2.74
CA MET A 54 -9.78 -5.78 -2.59
C MET A 54 -9.66 -6.50 -1.25
N GLY A 55 -8.84 -6.04 -0.31
CA GLY A 55 -8.72 -6.65 1.02
C GLY A 55 -7.96 -7.99 1.05
N LEU A 56 -7.29 -8.34 -0.05
CA LEU A 56 -6.62 -9.64 -0.17
C LEU A 56 -5.41 -9.77 0.75
N TRP A 57 -4.65 -8.70 0.98
CA TRP A 57 -3.49 -8.76 1.87
C TRP A 57 -3.90 -9.14 3.30
N LEU A 58 -4.96 -8.52 3.84
CA LEU A 58 -5.51 -8.91 5.15
C LEU A 58 -6.02 -10.35 5.18
N THR A 59 -6.65 -10.81 4.10
CA THR A 59 -7.13 -12.19 3.99
C THR A 59 -5.97 -13.19 4.00
N GLN A 60 -4.90 -12.89 3.26
CA GLN A 60 -3.67 -13.70 3.25
C GLN A 60 -2.99 -13.66 4.63
N LEU A 61 -2.94 -12.49 5.28
CA LEU A 61 -2.34 -12.34 6.60
C LEU A 61 -3.10 -13.17 7.63
N HIS A 62 -4.42 -13.11 7.62
CA HIS A 62 -5.26 -13.94 8.48
C HIS A 62 -4.98 -15.43 8.28
N SER A 63 -4.87 -15.88 7.02
CA SER A 63 -4.57 -17.28 6.69
C SER A 63 -3.22 -17.74 7.25
N GLU A 64 -2.21 -16.87 7.29
CA GLU A 64 -0.88 -17.18 7.86
C GLU A 64 -0.85 -17.09 9.38
N GLN A 65 -1.54 -16.11 9.98
CA GLN A 65 -1.53 -15.92 11.43
C GLN A 65 -2.42 -16.92 12.17
N GLN A 66 -3.55 -17.31 11.58
CA GLN A 66 -4.57 -18.21 12.15
C GLN A 66 -4.99 -17.82 13.58
N LYS A 67 -5.06 -16.51 13.85
CA LYS A 67 -5.40 -15.93 15.15
C LYS A 67 -6.56 -14.95 15.00
N GLU A 68 -7.72 -15.33 15.51
CA GLU A 68 -8.93 -14.47 15.50
C GLU A 68 -8.82 -13.27 16.46
N SER A 69 -7.93 -13.36 17.46
CA SER A 69 -7.66 -12.29 18.42
C SER A 69 -6.91 -11.09 17.81
N ILE A 70 -6.33 -11.22 16.62
CA ILE A 70 -5.68 -10.11 15.91
C ILE A 70 -6.75 -9.35 15.14
N ARG A 71 -6.94 -8.08 15.47
CA ARG A 71 -7.83 -7.17 14.73
C ARG A 71 -7.15 -6.68 13.45
N MET A 72 -7.88 -6.69 12.35
CA MET A 72 -7.40 -6.33 11.02
C MET A 72 -8.37 -5.32 10.39
N ASP A 73 -7.90 -4.11 10.12
CA ASP A 73 -8.71 -3.05 9.51
C ASP A 73 -8.09 -2.63 8.17
N GLY A 74 -8.87 -2.74 7.10
CA GLY A 74 -8.52 -2.31 5.75
C GLY A 74 -9.14 -0.96 5.42
N PHE A 75 -8.34 -0.07 4.83
CA PHE A 75 -8.74 1.27 4.47
C PHE A 75 -8.52 1.52 2.99
N ASP A 76 -9.50 2.12 2.33
CA ASP A 76 -9.38 2.58 0.95
C ASP A 76 -10.30 3.79 0.72
N ILE A 77 -10.02 4.59 -0.31
CA ILE A 77 -10.95 5.62 -0.78
C ILE A 77 -12.23 5.00 -1.35
N ASP A 78 -12.15 3.76 -1.81
CA ASP A 78 -13.28 2.96 -2.26
C ASP A 78 -13.19 1.51 -1.76
N ILE A 79 -14.17 1.11 -0.93
CA ILE A 79 -14.29 -0.25 -0.37
C ILE A 79 -15.30 -1.12 -1.14
N THR A 80 -15.87 -0.65 -2.25
CA THR A 80 -16.88 -1.40 -3.01
C THR A 80 -16.31 -2.65 -3.68
N GLN A 81 -15.00 -2.71 -3.90
CA GLN A 81 -14.29 -3.88 -4.41
C GLN A 81 -13.87 -4.86 -3.30
N CYS A 82 -13.99 -4.49 -2.02
CA CYS A 82 -13.74 -5.39 -0.90
C CYS A 82 -14.88 -6.41 -0.76
N PRO A 83 -14.60 -7.62 -0.24
CA PRO A 83 -15.64 -8.59 0.08
C PRO A 83 -16.66 -8.02 1.08
N PRO A 84 -17.94 -8.39 0.95
CA PRO A 84 -18.94 -8.08 1.97
C PRO A 84 -18.54 -8.64 3.34
N ALA A 85 -18.95 -7.98 4.43
CA ALA A 85 -18.58 -8.38 5.80
C ALA A 85 -18.90 -9.85 6.13
N GLY A 86 -19.97 -10.43 5.57
CA GLY A 86 -20.32 -11.83 5.78
C GLY A 86 -19.46 -12.85 5.04
N TRP A 87 -18.52 -12.40 4.19
CA TRP A 87 -17.62 -13.26 3.40
C TRP A 87 -16.20 -13.31 3.99
N VAL A 88 -15.90 -12.46 4.96
CA VAL A 88 -14.63 -12.44 5.69
C VAL A 88 -14.83 -12.88 7.13
N THR A 89 -13.72 -13.15 7.82
CA THR A 89 -13.75 -13.46 9.24
C THR A 89 -14.08 -12.22 10.07
N HIS A 90 -14.65 -12.44 11.26
CA HIS A 90 -15.16 -11.37 12.13
C HIS A 90 -14.08 -10.39 12.62
N ASN A 91 -12.81 -10.74 12.50
CA ASN A 91 -11.68 -9.90 12.90
C ASN A 91 -11.16 -9.00 11.76
N ILE A 92 -11.68 -9.14 10.53
CA ILE A 92 -11.36 -8.30 9.36
C ILE A 92 -12.50 -7.29 9.11
N HIS A 93 -12.16 -6.02 8.99
CA HIS A 93 -13.12 -4.95 8.74
C HIS A 93 -12.61 -4.03 7.62
N PHE A 94 -13.52 -3.54 6.78
CA PHE A 94 -13.19 -2.57 5.75
C PHE A 94 -13.90 -1.25 6.02
N ARG A 95 -13.15 -0.15 5.96
CA ARG A 95 -13.67 1.21 6.18
C ARG A 95 -13.16 2.15 5.10
N ARG A 96 -14.06 2.95 4.53
CA ARG A 96 -13.66 4.02 3.62
C ARG A 96 -12.86 5.09 4.38
N TRP A 97 -11.67 5.41 3.91
CA TRP A 97 -10.85 6.52 4.41
C TRP A 97 -9.85 6.97 3.34
N ASN A 98 -9.68 8.28 3.20
CA ASN A 98 -8.67 8.88 2.34
C ASN A 98 -7.38 9.11 3.14
N ALA A 99 -6.32 8.37 2.82
CA ALA A 99 -5.09 8.35 3.61
C ALA A 99 -4.28 9.65 3.59
N ILE A 100 -4.56 10.56 2.64
CA ILE A 100 -3.96 11.91 2.60
C ILE A 100 -4.70 12.89 3.53
N GLU A 101 -5.88 12.53 4.02
CA GLU A 101 -6.62 13.29 5.02
C GLU A 101 -6.26 12.84 6.44
N PRO A 102 -6.23 13.75 7.42
CA PRO A 102 -5.92 13.40 8.81
C PRO A 102 -6.78 12.23 9.31
N PRO A 103 -6.18 11.22 9.98
CA PRO A 103 -6.93 10.09 10.46
C PRO A 103 -7.94 10.53 11.54
N PRO A 104 -9.15 9.93 11.54
CA PRO A 104 -10.09 10.02 12.66
C PRO A 104 -9.40 9.75 14.00
N SER A 105 -9.80 10.45 15.06
CA SER A 105 -9.11 10.39 16.34
C SER A 105 -9.09 8.99 16.94
N GLU A 106 -10.12 8.18 16.68
CA GLU A 106 -10.23 6.80 17.14
C GLU A 106 -9.24 5.82 16.48
N LEU A 107 -8.60 6.22 15.37
CA LEU A 107 -7.59 5.40 14.67
C LEU A 107 -6.15 5.75 15.10
N ARG A 108 -5.95 6.85 15.82
CA ARG A 108 -4.61 7.33 16.16
C ARG A 108 -3.98 6.52 17.28
N GLY A 109 -2.74 6.07 17.07
CA GLY A 109 -1.98 5.32 18.08
C GLY A 109 -2.52 3.92 18.37
N GLN A 110 -3.21 3.29 17.42
CA GLN A 110 -3.92 2.02 17.63
C GLN A 110 -3.21 0.81 17.05
N PHE A 111 -2.36 1.00 16.04
CA PHE A 111 -1.89 -0.10 15.20
C PHE A 111 -0.46 -0.54 15.59
N ASP A 112 -0.28 -1.85 15.74
CA ASP A 112 1.04 -2.48 15.93
C ASP A 112 1.78 -2.61 14.59
N LEU A 113 1.03 -2.74 13.50
CA LEU A 113 1.52 -2.77 12.12
C LEU A 113 0.60 -1.96 11.21
N VAL A 114 1.17 -1.06 10.43
CA VAL A 114 0.51 -0.39 9.31
C VAL A 114 1.18 -0.89 8.03
N HIS A 115 0.41 -1.48 7.13
CA HIS A 115 0.85 -1.92 5.82
C HIS A 115 0.29 -0.99 4.74
N LEU A 116 1.07 -0.77 3.69
CA LEU A 116 0.62 -0.18 2.44
C LEU A 116 1.47 -0.72 1.28
N ARG A 117 0.85 -0.82 0.11
CA ARG A 117 1.52 -1.36 -1.07
C ARG A 117 1.06 -0.72 -2.37
N LEU A 118 2.01 -0.36 -3.23
CA LEU A 118 1.78 0.14 -4.59
C LEU A 118 0.84 1.35 -4.66
N VAL A 119 0.84 2.19 -3.62
CA VAL A 119 -0.05 3.35 -3.54
C VAL A 119 0.52 4.55 -4.30
N MET A 120 1.84 4.59 -4.58
CA MET A 120 2.48 5.75 -5.19
C MET A 120 1.94 6.09 -6.60
N ILE A 121 1.39 5.11 -7.31
CA ILE A 121 0.75 5.34 -8.62
C ILE A 121 -0.56 6.15 -8.53
N GLY A 122 -1.17 6.22 -7.34
CA GLY A 122 -2.43 6.91 -7.08
C GLY A 122 -2.30 8.14 -6.17
N ILE A 123 -1.08 8.53 -5.80
CA ILE A 123 -0.80 9.63 -4.88
C ILE A 123 0.02 10.69 -5.62
N ASN A 124 -0.38 11.97 -5.50
CA ASN A 124 0.41 13.07 -6.07
C ASN A 124 1.67 13.31 -5.21
N ASN A 125 2.74 13.79 -5.83
CA ASN A 125 4.02 14.01 -5.14
C ASN A 125 3.89 14.97 -3.95
N GLU A 126 3.06 16.01 -4.08
CA GLU A 126 2.76 16.98 -3.02
C GLU A 126 2.05 16.36 -1.80
N ASP A 127 1.34 15.24 -1.99
CA ASP A 127 0.54 14.59 -0.95
C ASP A 127 1.34 13.52 -0.17
N VAL A 128 2.54 13.15 -0.64
CA VAL A 128 3.35 12.07 -0.03
C VAL A 128 3.72 12.40 1.43
N SER A 129 4.06 13.66 1.73
CA SER A 129 4.37 14.08 3.09
C SER A 129 3.17 13.91 4.01
N ALA A 130 1.97 14.32 3.56
CA ALA A 130 0.74 14.16 4.33
C ALA A 130 0.41 12.67 4.56
N LEU A 131 0.59 11.84 3.53
CA LEU A 131 0.43 10.39 3.66
C LEU A 131 1.35 9.82 4.75
N VAL A 132 2.65 10.13 4.71
CA VAL A 132 3.62 9.63 5.70
C VAL A 132 3.26 10.09 7.12
N GLU A 133 2.89 11.37 7.28
CA GLU A 133 2.45 11.91 8.57
C GLU A 133 1.21 11.17 9.10
N ASN A 134 0.20 10.97 8.25
CA ASN A 134 -1.04 10.30 8.62
C ASN A 134 -0.81 8.83 8.97
N LEU A 135 0.01 8.10 8.21
CA LEU A 135 0.38 6.71 8.53
C LEU A 135 1.12 6.64 9.87
N SER A 136 1.99 7.60 10.15
CA SER A 136 2.71 7.68 11.42
C SER A 136 1.77 7.91 12.61
N LEU A 137 0.71 8.71 12.42
CA LEU A 137 -0.31 8.95 13.45
C LEU A 137 -1.12 7.70 13.81
N LEU A 138 -1.24 6.71 12.91
CA LEU A 138 -1.93 5.45 13.18
C LEU A 138 -1.14 4.56 14.15
N LEU A 139 0.19 4.63 14.11
CA LEU A 139 1.06 3.70 14.81
C LEU A 139 1.04 3.93 16.33
N LYS A 140 0.94 2.83 17.09
CA LYS A 140 1.33 2.80 18.49
C LYS A 140 2.80 3.18 18.65
N PRO A 141 3.23 3.69 19.83
CA PRO A 141 4.65 3.77 20.14
C PRO A 141 5.33 2.40 19.96
N GLY A 142 6.33 2.32 19.07
CA GLY A 142 7.03 1.08 18.72
C GLY A 142 6.34 0.20 17.66
N GLY A 143 5.23 0.68 17.06
CA GLY A 143 4.60 0.03 15.91
C GLY A 143 5.45 0.13 14.65
N TRP A 144 5.12 -0.72 13.67
CA TRP A 144 5.88 -0.84 12.42
C TRP A 144 5.09 -0.33 11.21
N LEU A 145 5.77 0.37 10.32
CA LEU A 145 5.30 0.67 8.98
C LEU A 145 5.95 -0.31 8.00
N GLN A 146 5.15 -1.10 7.29
CA GLN A 146 5.60 -1.92 6.18
C GLN A 146 5.08 -1.32 4.87
N TRP A 147 5.98 -0.69 4.12
CA TRP A 147 5.69 -0.08 2.82
C TRP A 147 6.34 -0.91 1.71
N GLU A 148 5.52 -1.44 0.81
CA GLU A 148 5.98 -2.17 -0.37
C GLU A 148 5.72 -1.36 -1.66
N GLU A 149 6.79 -0.99 -2.37
CA GLU A 149 6.67 -0.22 -3.61
C GLU A 149 7.65 -0.75 -4.66
N MET A 150 7.34 -0.52 -5.94
CA MET A 150 8.32 -0.74 -7.01
C MET A 150 9.42 0.33 -6.91
N ASN A 151 10.69 -0.09 -6.81
CA ASN A 151 11.79 0.84 -7.08
C ASN A 151 11.83 1.14 -8.58
N ASN A 152 11.15 2.19 -9.00
CA ASN A 152 11.12 2.62 -10.40
C ASN A 152 12.21 3.63 -10.74
N PHE A 153 12.97 4.13 -9.75
CA PHE A 153 13.94 5.21 -9.95
C PHE A 153 15.15 4.79 -10.79
N ASP A 154 15.55 3.52 -10.72
CA ASP A 154 16.71 2.99 -11.43
C ASP A 154 16.35 2.07 -12.61
N ASN A 155 15.08 2.03 -13.01
CA ASN A 155 14.65 1.15 -14.09
C ASN A 155 15.22 1.64 -15.44
N ASN A 156 15.90 0.73 -16.14
CA ASN A 156 16.51 1.00 -17.44
C ASN A 156 16.11 -0.06 -18.46
N ILE A 157 15.81 0.35 -19.69
CA ILE A 157 15.59 -0.61 -20.79
C ILE A 157 16.92 -1.22 -21.20
N VAL A 158 17.04 -2.54 -21.01
CA VAL A 158 18.15 -3.35 -21.53
C VAL A 158 17.67 -4.05 -22.80
N THR A 159 18.41 -3.87 -23.88
CA THR A 159 18.14 -4.53 -25.17
C THR A 159 19.26 -5.52 -25.46
N VAL A 160 18.90 -6.66 -26.07
CA VAL A 160 19.91 -7.65 -26.51
C VAL A 160 20.78 -7.06 -27.63
N ASP A 161 20.18 -6.23 -28.48
CA ASP A 161 20.86 -5.45 -29.49
C ASP A 161 20.86 -3.96 -29.08
N GLU A 162 22.05 -3.40 -28.82
CA GLU A 162 22.22 -2.00 -28.40
C GLU A 162 21.73 -1.00 -29.45
N SER A 163 21.62 -1.40 -30.73
CA SER A 163 21.06 -0.56 -31.78
C SER A 163 19.53 -0.44 -31.72
N THR A 164 18.87 -1.28 -30.91
CA THR A 164 17.42 -1.26 -30.74
C THR A 164 16.98 0.02 -30.02
N PRO A 165 16.06 0.83 -30.59
CA PRO A 165 15.56 2.03 -29.95
C PRO A 165 14.86 1.75 -28.62
N LYS A 166 15.29 2.44 -27.55
CA LYS A 166 14.77 2.30 -26.18
C LYS A 166 13.62 3.28 -25.88
N THR A 167 12.72 3.49 -26.85
CA THR A 167 11.75 4.60 -26.84
C THR A 167 10.53 4.38 -25.93
N ALA A 168 10.35 3.18 -25.38
CA ALA A 168 9.18 2.84 -24.57
C ALA A 168 9.15 3.53 -23.19
N TYR A 169 10.31 3.82 -22.58
CA TYR A 169 10.36 4.41 -21.23
C TYR A 169 10.12 5.93 -21.21
N HIS A 170 10.40 6.62 -22.32
CA HIS A 170 10.25 8.08 -22.42
C HIS A 170 8.80 8.59 -22.52
N ARG A 171 7.80 7.70 -22.36
CA ARG A 171 6.38 8.06 -22.42
C ARG A 171 5.67 7.94 -21.07
N THR A 172 6.35 7.48 -20.02
CA THR A 172 5.80 7.48 -18.67
C THR A 172 5.99 8.87 -18.08
N PRO A 173 4.93 9.59 -17.70
CA PRO A 173 5.09 10.85 -16.98
C PRO A 173 5.54 10.52 -15.56
N ALA A 174 6.84 10.41 -15.35
CA ALA A 174 7.42 10.21 -14.03
C ALA A 174 8.74 10.96 -13.93
N VAL A 175 8.69 11.98 -13.07
CA VAL A 175 9.79 12.59 -12.31
C VAL A 175 10.78 13.40 -13.16
N ASP A 176 10.55 14.72 -13.21
CA ASP A 176 11.60 15.67 -13.54
C ASP A 176 12.82 15.44 -12.63
N ASP A 177 13.97 15.33 -13.29
CA ASP A 177 15.29 15.12 -12.71
C ASP A 177 15.67 16.27 -11.77
N HIS A 178 15.37 16.11 -10.48
CA HIS A 178 15.93 16.94 -9.42
C HIS A 178 16.92 16.13 -8.59
N ARG A 179 18.12 15.95 -9.17
CA ARG A 179 19.35 15.82 -8.39
C ARG A 179 19.51 17.05 -7.50
N ALA A 180 19.00 16.98 -6.27
CA ALA A 180 19.44 17.85 -5.20
C ALA A 180 20.60 17.14 -4.48
N GLU A 181 21.82 17.43 -4.90
CA GLU A 181 23.01 17.24 -4.08
C GLU A 181 22.87 18.12 -2.83
N GLY A 182 22.35 17.54 -1.75
CA GLY A 182 22.21 18.19 -0.44
C GLY A 182 23.17 17.58 0.57
N ALA A 183 24.44 17.94 0.51
CA ALA A 183 25.40 17.65 1.58
C ALA A 183 24.99 18.41 2.84
N LEU A 184 24.45 17.70 3.84
CA LEU A 184 24.28 18.24 5.19
C LEU A 184 25.61 18.13 5.94
N LYS A 185 26.37 19.24 5.96
CA LYS A 185 27.37 19.50 7.00
C LYS A 185 26.64 20.02 8.23
N GLY A 186 26.78 19.31 9.34
CA GLY A 186 26.41 19.82 10.65
C GLY A 186 27.43 20.85 11.13
N GLU A 187 26.91 21.95 11.67
CA GLU A 187 27.49 22.71 12.78
C GLU A 187 26.44 22.79 13.89
#